data_AF-A0A1H7VYA0-F1
#
_entry.id   AF-A0A1H7VYA0-F1
#
_cell.length_a   1.000
_cell.length_b   1.000
_cell.length_c   1.000
_cell.angle_alpha   90.00
_cell.angle_beta   90.00
_cell.angle_gamma   90.00
#
_symmetry.space_group_name_H-M   'P 1'
#
loop_
_entity.id
_entity.type
_entity.pdbx_description
1 polymer ?
#
loop_
_entity_poly.entity_id
_entity_poly.type
_entity_poly.pdbx_seq_one_letter_code
_entity_poly.pdbx_strand_id
1 'polypeptide(L)' 'MLHYAIVFLVIALIAGVLGFSGIAGTASSIAWILFVVFLILAVISFFRKKV' A
#
# COMPACT_ATOMS: atom_id res chain seq x y z
N MET A 1 23.39 11.48 12.48
CA MET A 1 22.58 10.77 11.47
C MET A 1 21.86 9.55 12.05
N LEU A 2 22.57 8.56 12.62
CA LEU A 2 21.96 7.34 13.19
C LEU A 2 20.97 7.60 14.33
N HIS A 3 21.22 8.60 15.18
CA HIS A 3 20.31 8.99 16.26
C HIS A 3 18.93 9.43 15.74
N TYR A 4 18.89 10.30 14.73
CA TYR A 4 17.62 10.75 14.14
C TYR A 4 16.86 9.62 13.44
N ALA A 5 17.57 8.67 12.80
CA ALA A 5 16.95 7.50 12.19
C ALA A 5 16.25 6.60 13.23
N ILE A 6 16.89 6.39 14.39
CA ILE A 6 16.32 5.60 15.49
C ILE A 6 15.12 6.33 16.11
N VAL A 7 15.21 7.64 16.30
CA VAL A 7 14.08 8.45 16.80
C VAL A 7 12.90 8.38 15.84
N PHE A 8 13.15 8.49 14.53
CA PHE A 8 12.09 8.38 13.51
C PHE A 8 11.47 6.98 13.45
N LEU A 9 12.28 5.94 13.62
CA LEU A 9 11.81 4.55 13.71
C LEU A 9 10.83 4.35 14.87
N VAL A 10 11.17 4.88 16.05
CA VAL A 10 10.31 4.79 17.24
C VAL A 10 9.00 5.58 17.03
N ILE A 11 9.07 6.77 16.45
CA ILE A 11 7.87 7.57 16.14
C ILE A 11 6.97 6.84 15.14
N ALA A 12 7.54 6.25 14.09
CA ALA A 12 6.79 5.48 13.10
C ALA A 12 6.10 4.25 13.70
N LEU A 13 6.78 3.55 14.61
CA LEU A 13 6.22 2.38 15.32
C LEU A 13 5.06 2.79 16.23
N ILE A 14 5.24 3.85 17.02
CA ILE A 14 4.20 4.39 17.91
C ILE A 14 2.99 4.87 17.11
N ALA A 15 3.22 5.62 16.02
CA ALA A 15 2.17 6.05 15.12
C ALA A 15 1.42 4.84 14.55
N GLY A 16 2.16 3.83 14.08
CA GLY A 16 1.68 2.51 13.63
C GLY A 16 0.69 1.85 14.58
N VAL A 17 1.08 1.75 15.86
CA VAL A 17 0.29 1.11 16.91
C VAL A 17 -0.90 1.97 17.35
N LEU A 18 -0.76 3.29 17.43
CA LEU A 18 -1.78 4.19 17.98
C LEU A 18 -2.85 4.66 16.98
N GLY A 19 -2.54 4.74 15.68
CA GLY A 19 -3.38 5.50 14.74
C GLY A 19 -3.65 4.84 13.39
N PHE A 20 -2.86 3.84 12.98
CA PHE A 20 -3.03 3.28 11.63
C PHE A 20 -4.14 2.25 11.50
N SER A 21 -4.77 1.77 12.58
CA SER A 21 -5.77 0.70 12.48
C SER A 21 -7.00 1.09 11.63
N GLY A 22 -7.44 2.35 11.62
CA GLY A 22 -8.59 2.80 10.84
C GLY A 22 -8.26 3.18 9.40
N ILE A 23 -7.16 3.90 9.20
CA ILE A 23 -6.71 4.37 7.89
C ILE A 23 -6.11 3.22 7.08
N ALA A 24 -5.45 2.25 7.72
CA ALA A 24 -4.98 1.05 7.05
C ALA A 24 -6.14 0.21 6.49
N GLY A 25 -7.28 0.15 7.19
CA GLY A 25 -8.48 -0.56 6.71
C GLY A 25 -9.08 0.08 5.45
N THR A 26 -9.22 1.41 5.45
CA THR A 26 -9.74 2.15 4.29
C THR A 26 -8.76 2.14 3.12
N ALA A 27 -7.46 2.35 3.39
CA ALA A 27 -6.41 2.28 2.38
C ALA A 27 -6.29 0.87 1.78
N SER A 28 -6.41 -0.18 2.59
CA SER A 28 -6.40 -1.58 2.12
C SER A 28 -7.59 -1.86 1.19
N SER A 29 -8.79 -1.38 1.55
CA SER A 29 -9.99 -1.51 0.71
C SER A 29 -9.83 -0.84 -0.65
N ILE A 30 -9.25 0.36 -0.68
CA ILE A 30 -8.99 1.11 -1.93
C ILE A 30 -7.89 0.42 -2.77
N ALA A 31 -6.82 -0.08 -2.13
CA ALA A 31 -5.74 -0.78 -2.79
C ALA A 31 -6.21 -2.07 -3.48
N TRP A 32 -7.11 -2.83 -2.85
CA TRP A 32 -7.71 -4.02 -3.46
C TRP A 32 -8.47 -3.70 -4.75
N ILE A 33 -9.29 -2.63 -4.74
CA ILE A 33 -10.04 -2.20 -5.92
C ILE A 33 -9.08 -1.85 -7.06
N LEU A 34 -8.04 -1.06 -6.78
CA LEU A 34 -7.00 -0.71 -7.77
C LEU A 34 -6.25 -1.93 -8.30
N PHE A 35 -5.94 -2.90 -7.43
CA PHE A 35 -5.27 -4.13 -7.81
C PHE A 35 -6.14 -4.96 -8.78
N VAL A 36 -7.43 -5.10 -8.50
CA VAL A 36 -8.37 -5.80 -9.39
C VAL A 36 -8.50 -5.09 -10.74
N VAL A 37 -8.62 -3.77 -10.75
CA VAL A 37 -8.67 -2.97 -11.99
C VAL A 37 -7.39 -3.15 -12.80
N PHE A 38 -6.22 -3.07 -12.15
CA PHE A 38 -4.94 -3.33 -12.79
C PHE A 38 -4.86 -4.73 -13.37
N LEU A 39 -5.35 -5.75 -12.65
CA LEU A 39 -5.34 -7.14 -13.10
C LEU A 39 -6.21 -7.33 -14.35
N ILE A 40 -7.39 -6.71 -14.40
CA ILE A 40 -8.25 -6.69 -15.60
C ILE A 40 -7.51 -6.03 -16.78
N LEU A 41 -6.91 -4.86 -16.57
CA LEU A 41 -6.16 -4.15 -17.61
C LEU A 41 -4.93 -4.94 -18.06
N ALA A 42 -4.24 -5.60 -17.14
CA ALA A 42 -3.07 -6.44 -17.42
C ALA A 42 -3.46 -7.65 -18.26
N VAL A 43 -4.58 -8.31 -17.94
CA VAL A 43 -5.14 -9.41 -18.74
C VAL A 43 -5.50 -8.92 -20.14
N ILE A 44 -6.24 -7.81 -20.27
CA ILE A 44 -6.60 -7.22 -21.57
C ILE A 44 -5.35 -6.87 -22.38
N SER A 45 -4.36 -6.24 -21.76
CA SER A 45 -3.08 -5.88 -22.39
C SER A 45 -2.31 -7.11 -22.85
N PHE A 46 -2.27 -8.16 -22.02
CA PHE A 46 -1.58 -9.42 -22.33
C PHE A 46 -2.22 -10.13 -23.52
N PHE A 47 -3.55 -10.20 -23.58
CA PHE A 47 -4.25 -10.80 -24.72
C PHE A 47 -4.19 -9.93 -25.97
N ARG A 48 -4.26 -8.60 -25.86
CA ARG A 48 -4.11 -7.69 -27.01
C ARG A 48 -2.70 -7.69 -27.61
N LYS A 49 -1.66 -8.01 -26.83
CA LYS A 49 -0.28 -8.14 -27.32
C LYS A 49 0.04 -9.55 -27.86
N LYS A 50 -0.80 -10.55 -27.59
CA LYS A 50 -0.62 -11.94 -28.02
C LYS A 50 -1.39 -12.31 -29.31
N VAL A 51 -2.10 -11.37 -29.93
CA VAL A 51 -2.78 -11.54 -31.24
C VAL A 51 -2.12 -10.61 -32.26
#